data_AF-L1JBP1-F1
#
_entry.id   AF-L1JBP1-F1
#
_cell.length_a   1.000
_cell.length_b   1.000
_cell.length_c   1.000
_cell.angle_alpha   90.00
_cell.angle_beta   90.00
_cell.angle_gamma   90.00
#
_symmetry.space_group_name_H-M   'P 1'
#
loop_
_entity.id
_entity.type
_entity.pdbx_description
1 polymer ?
#
loop_
_entity_poly.entity_id
_entity_poly.type
_entity_poly.pdbx_seq_one_letter_code
_entity_poly.pdbx_strand_id
1 'polypeptide(L)'
;MVSSSAVIASNWISFLSLESAFICLITQALRYKGPSGQEKYYNGYREQNMLGVFINLWCAVSYFAKIIQSQSNNDGFVIFTTLRYVDYCMTCPILTLDLMWNLDAPYKVTSALLVLTCLVHAVASFLAPPPASYAWFAMGLCLFIFTYVFILSIVRERLDFYTFCARDNNAKRSIR
;
A
#
# COMPACT_ATOMS: atom_id res chain seq x y z
N MET A 1 15.01 5.42 24.18
CA MET A 1 13.76 5.44 24.99
C MET A 1 13.23 4.03 25.06
N VAL A 2 13.04 3.48 26.26
CA VAL A 2 12.41 2.15 26.42
C VAL A 2 10.95 2.28 26.00
N SER A 3 10.55 1.54 24.96
CA SER A 3 9.17 1.55 24.47
C SER A 3 8.24 0.93 25.52
N SER A 4 7.07 1.54 25.75
CA SER A 4 6.06 0.96 26.65
C SER A 4 5.71 -0.48 26.23
N SER A 5 5.50 -1.37 27.19
CA SER A 5 5.13 -2.77 26.95
C SER A 5 3.93 -2.93 26.01
N ALA A 6 2.99 -1.97 26.04
CA ALA A 6 1.85 -1.93 25.13
C ALA A 6 2.25 -1.72 23.66
N VAL A 7 3.26 -0.87 23.39
CA VAL A 7 3.78 -0.61 22.04
C VAL A 7 4.51 -1.84 21.50
N ILE A 8 5.28 -2.51 22.36
CA ILE A 8 5.99 -3.75 22.01
C ILE A 8 4.97 -4.86 21.68
N ALA A 9 3.95 -5.05 22.52
CA ALA A 9 2.88 -6.01 22.28
C ALA A 9 2.11 -5.71 20.98
N SER A 10 1.79 -4.45 20.71
CA SER A 10 1.15 -4.04 19.45
C SER A 10 2.00 -4.38 18.24
N ASN A 11 3.32 -4.15 18.29
CA ASN A 11 4.22 -4.48 17.19
C ASN A 11 4.28 -5.99 16.93
N TRP A 12 4.27 -6.82 17.97
CA TRP A 12 4.21 -8.28 17.85
C TRP A 12 2.92 -8.76 17.20
N ILE A 13 1.77 -8.24 17.63
CA ILE A 13 0.47 -8.58 17.04
C ILE A 13 0.45 -8.19 15.56
N SER A 14 0.90 -6.98 15.22
CA SER A 14 1.00 -6.52 13.84
C SER A 14 1.91 -7.44 13.00
N PHE A 15 3.10 -7.77 13.50
CA PHE A 15 4.03 -8.68 12.83
C PHE A 15 3.38 -10.04 12.50
N LEU A 16 2.83 -10.73 13.51
CA LEU A 16 2.21 -12.05 13.33
C LEU A 16 1.01 -12.00 12.38
N SER A 17 0.18 -10.97 12.47
CA SER A 17 -0.96 -10.79 11.58
C SER A 17 -0.56 -10.59 10.11
N LEU A 18 0.46 -9.78 9.84
CA LEU A 18 0.94 -9.50 8.49
C LEU A 18 1.72 -10.67 7.90
N GLU A 19 2.52 -11.36 8.72
CA GLU A 19 3.25 -12.55 8.29
C GLU A 19 2.29 -13.69 7.92
N SER A 20 1.26 -13.93 8.74
CA SER A 20 0.21 -14.93 8.42
C SER A 20 -0.59 -14.56 7.16
N ALA A 21 -0.93 -13.29 6.98
CA ALA A 21 -1.56 -12.80 5.75
C ALA A 21 -0.66 -13.02 4.53
N PHE A 22 0.64 -12.71 4.64
CA PHE A 22 1.64 -12.98 3.62
C PHE A 22 1.68 -14.46 3.24
N ILE A 23 1.77 -15.37 4.22
CA ILE A 23 1.80 -16.83 4.01
C ILE A 23 0.52 -17.30 3.30
N CYS A 24 -0.65 -16.80 3.72
CA CYS A 24 -1.92 -17.15 3.09
C CYS A 24 -1.98 -16.68 1.63
N LEU A 25 -1.61 -15.42 1.36
CA LEU A 25 -1.65 -14.85 0.02
C LEU A 25 -0.62 -15.50 -0.92
N ILE A 26 0.61 -15.76 -0.45
CA ILE A 26 1.63 -16.40 -1.29
C ILE A 26 1.26 -17.85 -1.60
N THR A 27 0.67 -18.59 -0.65
CA THR A 27 0.20 -19.96 -0.92
C THR A 27 -0.96 -19.98 -1.91
N GLN A 28 -1.87 -19.01 -1.87
CA GLN A 28 -2.90 -18.84 -2.89
C GLN A 28 -2.30 -18.49 -4.26
N ALA A 29 -1.37 -17.53 -4.30
CA ALA A 29 -0.70 -17.12 -5.53
C ALA A 29 0.07 -18.28 -6.20
N LEU A 30 0.74 -19.13 -5.41
CA LEU A 30 1.46 -20.30 -5.90
C LEU A 30 0.54 -21.44 -6.37
N ARG A 31 -0.69 -21.52 -5.83
CA ARG A 31 -1.70 -22.53 -6.21
C ARG A 31 -2.52 -22.13 -7.43
N TYR A 32 -2.49 -20.86 -7.82
CA TYR A 32 -3.28 -20.36 -8.95
C TYR A 32 -2.75 -20.94 -10.27
N LYS A 33 -3.57 -21.74 -10.95
CA LYS A 33 -3.36 -22.19 -12.32
C LYS A 33 -4.24 -21.36 -13.25
N GLY A 34 -3.74 -21.00 -14.42
CA GLY A 34 -4.52 -20.26 -15.42
C GLY A 34 -5.82 -20.98 -15.82
N PRO A 35 -6.75 -20.31 -16.51
CA PRO A 35 -8.07 -20.85 -16.88
C PRO A 35 -8.02 -22.15 -17.70
N SER A 36 -6.87 -22.46 -18.32
CA SER A 36 -6.61 -23.70 -19.07
C SER A 36 -6.06 -24.84 -18.21
N GLY A 37 -5.66 -24.59 -16.96
CA GLY A 37 -5.05 -25.57 -16.05
C GLY A 37 -3.68 -26.13 -16.47
N GLN A 38 -3.21 -25.78 -17.67
CA GLN A 38 -2.03 -26.34 -18.34
C GLN A 38 -0.81 -25.40 -18.33
N GLU A 39 -1.01 -24.12 -18.04
CA GLU A 39 0.07 -23.13 -18.05
C GLU A 39 0.94 -23.24 -16.79
N LYS A 40 2.23 -23.53 -16.97
CA LYS A 40 3.23 -23.50 -15.89
C LYS A 40 3.48 -22.08 -15.37
N TYR A 41 3.27 -21.07 -16.21
CA TYR A 41 3.46 -19.65 -15.91
C TYR A 41 2.39 -18.82 -16.62
N TYR A 42 1.31 -18.46 -15.91
CA TYR A 42 0.28 -17.57 -16.47
C TYR A 42 0.73 -16.11 -16.30
N ASN A 43 1.12 -15.46 -17.41
CA ASN A 43 1.70 -14.10 -17.38
C ASN A 43 0.65 -12.97 -17.18
N GLY A 44 -0.64 -13.22 -17.39
CA GLY A 44 -1.68 -12.19 -17.27
C GLY A 44 -2.22 -11.93 -15.85
N TYR A 45 -1.91 -12.79 -14.88
CA TYR A 45 -2.47 -12.78 -13.51
C TYR A 45 -1.40 -12.59 -12.42
N ARG A 46 -0.13 -12.42 -12.82
CA ARG A 46 1.01 -12.70 -11.92
C ARG A 46 1.56 -11.52 -11.15
N GLU A 47 1.63 -10.31 -11.71
CA GLU A 47 2.27 -9.20 -10.98
C GLU A 47 1.30 -8.49 -10.01
N GLN A 48 0.07 -8.24 -10.44
CA GLN A 48 -0.93 -7.50 -9.66
C GLN A 48 -1.21 -8.14 -8.31
N ASN A 49 -1.52 -9.45 -8.28
CA ASN A 49 -1.78 -10.17 -7.03
C ASN A 49 -0.53 -10.34 -6.15
N MET A 50 0.67 -10.20 -6.72
CA MET A 50 1.92 -10.24 -5.96
C MET A 50 2.21 -8.92 -5.26
N LEU A 51 1.63 -7.78 -5.69
CA LEU A 51 1.80 -6.50 -5.00
C LEU A 51 1.30 -6.57 -3.56
N GLY A 52 0.13 -7.17 -3.35
CA GLY A 52 -0.40 -7.41 -2.00
C GLY A 52 0.49 -8.32 -1.16
N VAL A 53 1.13 -9.32 -1.77
CA VAL A 53 2.13 -10.18 -1.11
C VAL A 53 3.36 -9.36 -0.70
N PHE A 54 3.89 -8.54 -1.59
CA PHE A 54 5.04 -7.67 -1.31
C PHE A 54 4.74 -6.63 -0.23
N ILE A 55 3.56 -6.01 -0.23
CA ILE A 55 3.14 -5.06 0.80
C ILE A 55 3.11 -5.74 2.16
N ASN A 56 2.46 -6.91 2.28
CA ASN A 56 2.37 -7.63 3.56
C ASN A 56 3.75 -8.06 4.06
N LEU A 57 4.63 -8.54 3.17
CA LEU A 57 6.01 -8.88 3.51
C LEU A 57 6.79 -7.67 4.02
N TRP A 58 6.71 -6.54 3.30
CA TRP A 58 7.41 -5.32 3.68
C TRP A 58 6.93 -4.78 5.03
N CYS A 59 5.61 -4.74 5.26
CA CYS A 59 5.04 -4.35 6.54
C CYS A 59 5.50 -5.30 7.66
N ALA A 60 5.50 -6.62 7.43
CA ALA A 60 5.97 -7.59 8.42
C ALA A 60 7.44 -7.35 8.80
N VAL A 61 8.32 -7.13 7.81
CA VAL A 61 9.74 -6.77 8.03
C VAL A 61 9.87 -5.46 8.81
N SER A 62 9.09 -4.44 8.48
CA SER A 62 9.06 -3.16 9.20
C SER A 62 8.68 -3.32 10.67
N TYR A 63 7.63 -4.09 10.99
CA TYR A 63 7.23 -4.37 12.37
C TYR A 63 8.24 -5.24 13.11
N PHE A 64 8.86 -6.21 12.44
CA PHE A 64 9.94 -7.00 13.02
C PHE A 64 11.17 -6.16 13.37
N ALA A 65 11.55 -5.22 12.50
CA ALA A 65 12.63 -4.27 12.77
C ALA A 65 12.32 -3.39 14.00
N LYS A 66 11.06 -2.94 14.17
CA LYS A 66 10.62 -2.20 15.37
C LYS A 66 10.71 -3.06 16.64
N ILE A 67 10.42 -4.35 16.57
CA ILE A 67 10.57 -5.29 17.69
C ILE A 67 12.04 -5.46 18.06
N ILE A 68 12.93 -5.70 17.08
CA ILE A 68 14.37 -5.85 17.32
C ILE A 68 14.95 -4.60 17.97
N GLN A 69 14.61 -3.41 17.45
CA GLN A 69 15.07 -2.15 18.02
C GLN A 69 14.54 -1.94 19.45
N SER A 70 13.36 -2.45 19.79
CA SER A 70 12.84 -2.37 21.17
C SER A 70 13.61 -3.22 22.17
N GLN A 71 14.37 -4.22 21.69
CA GLN A 71 15.16 -5.15 22.50
C GLN A 71 16.67 -4.89 22.45
N SER A 72 17.12 -4.02 21.55
CA SER A 72 18.54 -3.78 21.28
C SER A 72 18.84 -2.28 21.23
N ASN A 73 19.92 -1.86 21.92
CA ASN A 73 20.45 -0.50 21.83
C ASN A 73 21.29 -0.27 20.54
N ASN A 74 21.24 -1.19 19.58
CA ASN A 74 22.06 -1.12 18.38
C ASN A 74 21.42 -0.19 17.35
N ASP A 75 22.18 0.75 16.80
CA ASP A 75 21.66 1.83 15.95
C ASP A 75 21.31 1.38 14.51
N GLY A 76 21.57 0.13 14.16
CA GLY A 76 21.40 -0.39 12.80
C GLY A 76 19.96 -0.37 12.27
N PHE A 77 18.94 -0.39 13.14
CA PHE A 77 17.52 -0.35 12.74
C PHE A 77 16.83 0.98 13.10
N VAL A 78 17.62 2.01 13.42
CA VAL A 78 17.12 3.34 13.78
C VAL A 78 16.26 3.91 12.66
N ILE A 79 16.58 3.68 11.39
CA ILE A 79 15.79 4.17 10.24
C ILE A 79 14.32 3.71 10.31
N PHE A 80 14.05 2.45 10.70
CA PHE A 80 12.69 1.92 10.78
C PHE A 80 11.91 2.37 12.02
N THR A 81 12.60 2.92 13.02
CA THR A 81 11.99 3.39 14.27
C THR A 81 11.92 4.91 14.39
N THR A 82 12.89 5.63 13.81
CA THR A 82 12.94 7.11 13.78
C THR A 82 12.21 7.66 12.57
N LEU A 83 12.33 7.06 11.39
CA LEU A 83 11.57 7.48 10.21
C LEU A 83 10.31 6.64 10.07
N ARG A 84 9.31 6.94 10.91
CA ARG A 84 7.98 6.31 10.90
C ARG A 84 7.34 6.26 9.50
N TYR A 85 7.73 7.18 8.61
CA TYR A 85 7.18 7.34 7.27
C TYR A 85 7.86 6.49 6.19
N VAL A 86 9.03 5.88 6.45
CA VAL A 86 9.74 5.07 5.43
C VAL A 86 8.91 3.87 4.98
N ASP A 87 8.21 3.24 5.91
CA ASP A 87 7.29 2.15 5.60
C ASP A 87 6.15 2.61 4.68
N TYR A 88 5.58 3.79 4.98
CA TYR A 88 4.54 4.40 4.16
C TYR A 88 5.04 4.80 2.77
N CYS A 89 6.28 5.30 2.65
CA CYS A 89 6.90 5.63 1.36
C CYS A 89 6.94 4.46 0.39
N MET A 90 7.04 3.22 0.88
CA MET A 90 7.02 2.03 0.02
C MET A 90 5.60 1.47 -0.12
N THR A 91 4.85 1.37 0.97
CA THR A 91 3.55 0.67 0.96
C THR A 91 2.43 1.47 0.29
N CYS A 92 2.31 2.78 0.54
CA CYS A 92 1.21 3.57 0.01
C CYS A 92 1.23 3.75 -1.52
N PRO A 93 2.40 3.99 -2.17
CA PRO A 93 2.45 4.01 -3.63
C PRO A 93 2.09 2.66 -4.24
N ILE A 94 2.56 1.55 -3.65
CA ILE A 94 2.24 0.19 -4.14
C ILE A 94 0.76 -0.13 -3.95
N LEU A 95 0.15 0.26 -2.82
CA LEU A 95 -1.30 0.11 -2.59
C LEU A 95 -2.12 0.93 -3.58
N THR A 96 -1.68 2.16 -3.89
CA THR A 96 -2.33 3.02 -4.87
C THR A 96 -2.22 2.41 -6.27
N LEU A 97 -1.04 1.89 -6.60
CA LEU A 97 -0.78 1.22 -7.86
C LEU A 97 -1.66 -0.03 -8.03
N ASP A 98 -1.78 -0.85 -6.98
CA ASP A 98 -2.65 -2.03 -6.94
C ASP A 98 -4.13 -1.66 -7.08
N LEU A 99 -4.61 -0.66 -6.34
CA LEU A 99 -5.98 -0.14 -6.47
C LEU A 99 -6.29 0.29 -7.92
N MET A 100 -5.38 1.04 -8.53
CA MET A 100 -5.55 1.54 -9.89
C MET A 100 -5.45 0.42 -10.92
N TRP A 101 -4.66 -0.64 -10.68
CA TRP A 101 -4.67 -1.85 -11.50
C TRP A 101 -5.98 -2.63 -11.37
N ASN A 102 -6.51 -2.77 -10.15
CA ASN A 102 -7.77 -3.48 -9.89
C ASN A 102 -8.98 -2.83 -10.56
N LEU A 103 -9.01 -1.50 -10.65
CA LEU A 103 -10.06 -0.75 -11.34
C LEU A 103 -9.78 -0.57 -12.85
N ASP A 104 -8.70 -1.16 -13.33
CA ASP A 104 -8.11 -0.92 -14.63
C ASP A 104 -8.02 0.58 -14.98
N ALA A 105 -7.80 1.45 -14.00
CA ALA A 105 -7.86 2.90 -14.15
C ALA A 105 -6.69 3.45 -15.00
N PRO A 106 -6.88 4.54 -15.77
CA PRO A 106 -5.75 5.24 -16.39
C PRO A 106 -4.84 5.89 -15.32
N TYR A 107 -3.61 6.24 -15.69
CA TYR A 107 -2.66 6.95 -14.82
C TYR A 107 -2.25 6.21 -13.52
N LYS A 108 -2.20 4.86 -13.55
CA LYS A 108 -1.82 4.01 -12.40
C LYS A 108 -0.47 4.42 -11.79
N VAL A 109 0.56 4.52 -12.63
CA VAL A 109 1.92 4.88 -12.22
C VAL A 109 2.00 6.33 -11.75
N THR A 110 1.37 7.26 -12.46
CA THR A 110 1.34 8.68 -12.08
C THR A 110 0.70 8.88 -10.71
N SER A 111 -0.41 8.19 -10.44
CA SER A 111 -1.09 8.25 -9.15
C SER A 111 -0.22 7.71 -8.01
N ALA A 112 0.47 6.59 -8.24
CA ALA A 112 1.44 6.05 -7.29
C ALA A 112 2.61 7.02 -7.01
N LEU A 113 3.15 7.67 -8.04
CA LEU A 113 4.21 8.67 -7.90
C LEU A 113 3.73 9.94 -7.17
N LEU A 114 2.50 10.39 -7.40
CA LEU A 114 1.91 11.50 -6.67
C LEU A 114 1.78 11.18 -5.17
N VAL A 115 1.35 9.96 -4.83
CA VAL A 115 1.31 9.50 -3.43
C VAL A 115 2.72 9.43 -2.82
N LEU A 116 3.70 8.94 -3.58
CA LEU A 116 5.10 8.91 -3.14
C LEU A 116 5.62 10.34 -2.85
N THR A 117 5.36 11.29 -3.74
CA THR A 117 5.78 12.68 -3.54
C THR A 117 5.11 13.31 -2.32
N CYS A 118 3.84 13.04 -2.04
CA CYS A 118 3.20 13.47 -0.79
C CYS A 118 3.95 12.96 0.47
N LEU A 119 4.40 11.71 0.43
CA LEU A 119 5.13 11.09 1.55
C LEU A 119 6.56 11.63 1.69
N VAL A 120 7.22 11.96 0.58
CA VAL A 120 8.50 12.68 0.62
C VAL A 120 8.36 14.02 1.32
N HIS A 121 7.27 14.76 1.09
CA HIS A 121 7.01 16.02 1.82
C HIS A 121 6.76 15.78 3.32
N ALA A 122 6.08 14.70 3.69
CA ALA A 122 5.89 14.33 5.08
C ALA A 122 7.23 13.98 5.77
N VAL A 123 8.10 13.22 5.10
CA VAL A 123 9.46 12.92 5.58
C VAL A 123 10.28 14.20 5.74
N ALA A 124 10.26 15.09 4.73
CA ALA A 124 10.95 16.37 4.77
C ALA A 124 10.44 17.26 5.92
N SER A 125 9.13 17.29 6.14
CA SER A 125 8.51 17.99 7.27
C SER A 125 8.94 17.45 8.63
N PHE A 126 9.16 16.15 8.75
CA PHE A 126 9.60 15.52 9.99
C PHE A 126 11.08 15.77 10.30
N LEU A 127 11.92 15.80 9.25
CA LEU A 127 13.36 16.01 9.38
C LEU A 127 13.76 17.48 9.52
N ALA A 128 12.97 18.40 8.98
CA ALA A 128 13.28 19.83 9.00
C ALA A 128 13.01 20.44 10.40
N PRO A 129 13.87 21.35 10.88
CA PRO A 129 13.58 22.13 12.08
C PRO A 129 12.50 23.21 11.82
N PRO A 130 11.76 23.66 12.85
CA PRO A 130 10.90 24.84 12.73
C PRO A 130 11.70 26.08 12.31
N PRO A 131 11.15 26.98 11.44
CA PRO A 131 9.79 26.98 10.89
C PRO A 131 9.63 26.20 9.58
N ALA A 132 10.73 25.69 8.99
CA ALA A 132 10.71 25.02 7.68
C ALA A 132 9.83 23.76 7.67
N SER A 133 9.72 23.06 8.80
CA SER A 133 8.81 21.91 8.97
C SER A 133 7.36 22.26 8.60
N TYR A 134 6.86 23.42 9.02
CA TYR A 134 5.48 23.85 8.74
C TYR A 134 5.27 24.19 7.26
N ALA A 135 6.29 24.72 6.58
CA ALA A 135 6.22 25.00 5.15
C ALA A 135 6.17 23.69 4.33
N TRP A 136 7.01 22.72 4.67
CA TRP A 136 6.97 21.38 4.06
C TRP A 136 5.63 20.68 4.31
N PHE A 137 5.09 20.79 5.53
CA PHE A 137 3.78 20.24 5.85
C PHE A 137 2.67 20.89 5.02
N ALA A 138 2.62 22.23 4.93
CA ALA A 138 1.60 22.93 4.15
C ALA A 138 1.67 22.58 2.66
N MET A 139 2.88 22.51 2.09
CA MET A 139 3.08 22.10 0.70
C MET A 139 2.62 20.65 0.47
N GLY A 140 2.99 19.74 1.38
CA GLY A 140 2.55 18.34 1.34
C GLY A 140 1.02 18.20 1.46
N LEU A 141 0.38 19.02 2.29
CA LEU A 141 -1.08 19.02 2.46
C LEU A 141 -1.80 19.47 1.19
N CYS A 142 -1.34 20.54 0.54
CA CYS A 142 -1.90 21.01 -0.74
C CYS A 142 -1.77 19.92 -1.82
N LEU A 143 -0.60 19.30 -1.92
CA LEU A 143 -0.36 18.22 -2.88
C LEU A 143 -1.22 16.98 -2.58
N PHE A 144 -1.39 16.65 -1.29
CA PHE A 144 -2.25 15.55 -0.86
C PHE A 144 -3.70 15.78 -1.24
N ILE A 145 -4.25 16.98 -0.99
CA ILE A 145 -5.64 17.32 -1.36
C ILE A 145 -5.83 17.18 -2.87
N PHE A 146 -4.91 17.74 -3.67
CA PHE A 146 -4.95 17.61 -5.12
C PHE A 146 -4.92 16.13 -5.56
N THR A 147 -3.95 15.36 -5.04
CA THR A 147 -3.76 13.94 -5.38
C THR A 147 -4.98 13.11 -4.99
N TYR A 148 -5.55 13.37 -3.81
CA TYR A 148 -6.73 12.68 -3.30
C TYR A 148 -7.96 12.93 -4.18
N VAL A 149 -8.22 14.20 -4.54
CA VAL A 149 -9.34 14.55 -5.43
C VAL A 149 -9.15 13.94 -6.83
N PHE A 150 -7.94 13.98 -7.37
CA PHE A 150 -7.60 13.40 -8.67
C PHE A 150 -7.81 11.87 -8.71
N ILE A 151 -7.33 11.14 -7.69
CA ILE A 151 -7.53 9.70 -7.61
C ILE A 151 -9.02 9.39 -7.43
N LEU A 152 -9.73 10.13 -6.57
CA LEU A 152 -11.17 9.95 -6.35
C LEU A 152 -11.99 10.14 -7.63
N SER A 153 -11.67 11.14 -8.46
CA SER A 153 -12.41 11.35 -9.71
C SER A 153 -12.25 10.17 -10.67
N ILE A 154 -11.04 9.63 -10.80
CA ILE A 154 -10.78 8.47 -11.66
C ILE A 154 -11.48 7.22 -11.11
N VAL A 155 -11.35 6.96 -9.81
CA VAL A 155 -11.98 5.81 -9.15
C VAL A 155 -13.49 5.86 -9.32
N ARG A 156 -14.10 7.05 -9.13
CA ARG A 156 -15.55 7.24 -9.29
C ARG A 156 -16.01 6.95 -10.72
N GLU A 157 -15.33 7.50 -11.73
CA GLU A 157 -15.67 7.24 -13.13
C GLU A 157 -15.57 5.75 -13.49
N ARG A 158 -14.54 5.04 -12.99
CA ARG A 158 -14.40 3.60 -13.20
C ARG A 158 -15.52 2.80 -12.51
N LEU A 159 -15.87 3.14 -11.28
CA LEU A 159 -16.97 2.48 -10.56
C LEU A 159 -18.34 2.73 -11.22
N ASP A 160 -18.59 3.95 -11.69
CA ASP A 160 -19.80 4.30 -12.43
C ASP A 160 -19.89 3.52 -13.75
N PHE A 161 -18.77 3.34 -14.46
CA PHE A 161 -18.69 2.48 -15.64
C PHE A 161 -19.02 1.01 -15.32
N TYR A 162 -18.41 0.42 -14.29
CA TYR A 162 -18.69 -0.97 -13.92
C TYR A 162 -20.14 -1.19 -13.50
N THR A 163 -20.71 -0.27 -12.73
CA THR A 163 -22.11 -0.34 -12.29
C THR A 163 -23.08 -0.20 -13.45
N PHE A 164 -22.79 0.66 -14.43
CA PHE A 164 -23.58 0.78 -15.65
C PHE A 164 -23.57 -0.52 -16.48
N CYS A 165 -22.38 -1.09 -16.73
CA CYS A 165 -22.27 -2.36 -17.45
C CYS A 165 -22.97 -3.53 -16.73
N ALA A 166 -22.92 -3.56 -15.40
CA ALA A 166 -23.63 -4.57 -14.61
C ALA A 166 -25.15 -4.44 -14.75
N ARG A 167 -25.69 -3.22 -14.76
CA ARG A 167 -27.12 -2.95 -15.00
C ARG A 167 -27.56 -3.41 -16.38
N ASP A 168 -26.81 -3.10 -17.43
CA ASP A 168 -27.12 -3.51 -18.80
C ASP A 168 -27.12 -5.03 -18.99
N ASN A 169 -26.17 -5.74 -18.37
CA ASN A 169 -26.12 -7.20 -18.43
C ASN A 169 -27.30 -7.86 -17.70
N ASN A 170 -27.74 -7.29 -16.58
CA ASN A 170 -28.93 -7.76 -15.86
C ASN A 170 -30.21 -7.50 -16.66
N ALA A 171 -30.32 -6.34 -17.32
CA ALA A 171 -31.43 -6.04 -18.22
C ALA A 171 -31.49 -7.04 -19.38
N LYS A 172 -30.37 -7.34 -20.04
CA LYS A 172 -30.29 -8.33 -21.13
C LYS A 172 -30.64 -9.76 -20.70
N ARG A 173 -30.35 -10.15 -19.45
CA ARG A 173 -30.72 -11.46 -18.90
C ARG A 173 -32.20 -11.59 -18.58
N SER A 174 -32.88 -10.50 -18.23
CA SER A 174 -34.32 -10.52 -17.90
C SER A 174 -35.26 -10.66 -19.11
N ILE A 175 -34.73 -10.45 -20.33
CA ILE A 175 -35.49 -10.50 -21.59
C ILE A 175 -35.39 -11.89 -22.26
N ARG A 176 -34.52 -12.79 -21.76
CA ARG A 176 -34.43 -14.19 -22.19
C ARG A 176 -35.18 -15.10 -21.23
#